data_AF-A0A6V8SJE0-F1
#
_entry.id   AF-A0A6V8SJE0-F1
#
_cell.length_a   1.000
_cell.length_b   1.000
_cell.length_c   1.000
_cell.angle_alpha   90.00
_cell.angle_beta   90.00
_cell.angle_gamma   90.00
#
_symmetry.space_group_name_H-M   'P 1'
#
loop_
_entity.id
_entity.type
_entity.pdbx_description
1 polymer ?
#
loop_
_entity_poly.entity_id
_entity_poly.type
_entity_poly.pdbx_seq_one_letter_code
_entity_poly.pdbx_strand_id
1 'polypeptide(L)' 'MEYTLSLTFINTAGDKASLSIAGVKPDITKAEVNALMDTIIAKDVFENKGVSLASKYGAQLSQRQTTKFDL' A
#
# COMPACT_ATOMS: atom_id res chain seq x y z
N MET A 1 -13.26 -0.81 13.84
CA MET A 1 -11.83 -0.46 13.75
C MET A 1 -11.46 -0.52 12.29
N GLU A 2 -10.81 0.51 11.77
CA GLU A 2 -10.47 0.59 10.34
C GLU A 2 -8.97 0.36 10.16
N TYR A 3 -8.62 -0.56 9.28
CA TYR A 3 -7.23 -0.88 8.94
C TYR A 3 -6.91 -0.33 7.55
N THR A 4 -5.75 0.30 7.45
CA THR A 4 -5.23 0.83 6.19
C THR A 4 -3.87 0.20 5.90
N LEU A 5 -3.75 -0.47 4.75
CA LEU A 5 -2.48 -0.96 4.25
C LEU A 5 -1.85 0.12 3.38
N SER A 6 -0.69 0.62 3.76
CA SER A 6 0.10 1.53 2.94
C SER A 6 1.28 0.78 2.35
N LEU A 7 1.37 0.79 1.03
CA LEU A 7 2.41 0.15 0.23
C LEU A 7 3.29 1.25 -0.37
N THR A 8 4.60 1.06 -0.31
CA THR A 8 5.58 1.98 -0.90
C THR A 8 6.44 1.22 -1.90
N PHE A 9 6.61 1.83 -3.06
CA PHE A 9 7.37 1.31 -4.19
C PHE A 9 8.45 2.32 -4.60
N ILE A 10 9.45 1.84 -5.32
CA ILE A 10 10.42 2.67 -6.04
C ILE A 10 10.10 2.58 -7.53
N ASN A 11 9.97 3.71 -8.19
CA ASN A 11 9.77 3.77 -9.64
C ASN A 11 11.11 3.69 -10.40
N THR A 12 11.07 3.60 -11.73
CA THR A 12 12.29 3.52 -12.55
C THR A 12 13.16 4.78 -12.51
N ALA A 13 12.63 5.92 -12.04
CA ALA A 13 13.38 7.15 -11.79
C ALA A 13 14.06 7.19 -10.39
N GLY A 14 13.80 6.20 -9.54
CA GLY A 14 14.33 6.13 -8.17
C GLY A 14 13.46 6.83 -7.12
N ASP A 15 12.33 7.41 -7.51
CA ASP A 15 11.40 8.08 -6.61
C ASP A 15 10.46 7.10 -5.91
N LYS A 16 9.96 7.51 -4.73
CA LYS A 16 8.97 6.74 -3.97
C LYS A 16 7.56 7.02 -4.46
N ALA A 17 6.82 5.95 -4.75
CA ALA A 17 5.38 5.99 -4.99
C ALA A 17 4.65 5.22 -3.88
N SER A 18 3.56 5.78 -3.35
CA SER A 18 2.76 5.14 -2.31
C SER A 18 1.33 4.85 -2.76
N LEU A 19 0.78 3.73 -2.31
CA LEU A 19 -0.63 3.35 -2.44
C LEU A 19 -1.19 3.02 -1.07
N SER A 20 -2.34 3.57 -0.74
CA SER A 20 -3.07 3.25 0.49
C SER A 20 -4.37 2.56 0.17
N ILE A 21 -4.64 1.44 0.82
CA ILE A 21 -5.86 0.64 0.69
C ILE A 21 -6.53 0.65 2.07
N ALA A 22 -7.75 1.19 2.14
CA ALA A 22 -8.55 1.18 3.36
C ALA A 22 -9.41 -0.10 3.45
N GLY A 23 -9.86 -0.45 4.67
CA GLY A 23 -10.75 -1.60 4.90
C GLY A 23 -10.09 -2.97 4.76
N VAL A 24 -8.77 -3.03 4.95
CA VAL A 24 -8.00 -4.29 4.78
C VAL A 24 -8.25 -5.22 5.97
N LYS A 25 -8.17 -6.53 5.73
CA LYS A 25 -8.30 -7.51 6.81
C LYS A 25 -7.17 -7.33 7.84
N PRO A 26 -7.45 -7.44 9.14
CA PRO A 26 -6.45 -7.25 10.20
C PRO A 26 -5.43 -8.38 10.29
N ASP A 27 -5.78 -9.57 9.79
CA ASP A 27 -4.95 -10.78 9.78
C ASP A 27 -4.14 -10.93 8.49
N ILE A 28 -4.06 -9.88 7.67
CA ILE A 28 -3.27 -9.90 6.43
C ILE A 28 -1.81 -10.25 6.72
N THR A 29 -1.31 -11.24 6.00
CA THR A 29 0.02 -11.78 6.22
C THR A 29 1.07 -11.08 5.36
N LYS A 30 2.33 -11.19 5.79
CA LYS A 30 3.47 -10.72 4.98
C LYS A 30 3.51 -11.36 3.59
N ALA A 31 3.09 -12.63 3.45
CA ALA A 31 3.06 -13.33 2.17
C ALA A 31 2.03 -12.73 1.21
N GLU A 32 0.82 -12.46 1.70
CA GLU A 32 -0.25 -11.83 0.91
C GLU A 32 0.11 -10.40 0.50
N VAL A 33 0.70 -9.61 1.41
CA VAL A 33 1.18 -8.26 1.09
C VAL A 33 2.26 -8.31 0.00
N ASN A 34 3.19 -9.26 0.07
CA ASN A 34 4.22 -9.42 -0.96
C ASN A 34 3.62 -9.77 -2.32
N ALA A 35 2.71 -10.75 -2.37
CA ALA A 35 2.04 -11.16 -3.60
C ALA A 35 1.20 -10.02 -4.22
N LEU A 36 0.55 -9.22 -3.37
CA LEU A 36 -0.17 -8.03 -3.80
C LEU A 36 0.78 -7.00 -4.42
N MET A 37 1.90 -6.70 -3.77
CA MET A 37 2.91 -5.76 -4.30
C MET A 37 3.50 -6.26 -5.64
N ASP A 38 3.74 -7.56 -5.78
CA ASP A 38 4.22 -8.14 -7.04
C ASP A 38 3.19 -8.01 -8.16
N THR A 39 1.90 -8.22 -7.83
CA THR A 39 0.79 -8.04 -8.78
C THR A 39 0.67 -6.59 -9.23
N ILE A 40 0.81 -5.63 -8.32
CA ILE A 40 0.75 -4.19 -8.60
C ILE A 40 1.87 -3.77 -9.57
N ILE A 41 3.10 -4.24 -9.33
CA ILE A 41 4.24 -3.99 -10.23
C ILE A 41 4.01 -4.64 -11.59
N ALA A 42 3.60 -5.92 -11.62
CA ALA A 42 3.40 -6.66 -12.87
C ALA A 42 2.26 -6.08 -13.74
N LYS A 43 1.27 -5.44 -13.11
CA LYS A 43 0.16 -4.77 -13.79
C LYS A 43 0.47 -3.32 -14.17
N ASP A 44 1.62 -2.78 -13.75
CA ASP A 44 2.01 -1.38 -13.89
C ASP A 44 0.86 -0.41 -13.60
N VAL A 45 0.13 -0.66 -12.50
CA VAL A 45 -1.11 0.08 -12.17
C VAL A 45 -0.89 1.58 -11.90
N PHE A 46 0.37 2.03 -11.90
CA PHE A 46 0.74 3.43 -11.78
C PHE A 46 1.13 3.99 -13.13
N GLU A 47 0.17 4.56 -13.87
CA GLU A 47 0.44 5.44 -15.01
C GLU A 47 0.93 6.83 -14.55
N ASN A 48 1.81 6.90 -13.55
CA ASN A 48 2.24 8.18 -13.00
C ASN A 48 3.32 8.78 -13.92
N LYS A 49 2.87 9.57 -14.91
CA LYS A 49 3.72 10.45 -15.75
C LYS A 49 4.82 9.72 -16.52
N GLY A 50 4.56 8.50 -17.00
CA GLY A 50 5.49 7.75 -17.86
C GLY A 50 6.61 7.02 -17.13
N VAL A 51 6.54 6.88 -15.80
CA VAL A 51 7.55 6.18 -14.99
C VAL A 51 6.91 4.97 -14.31
N SER A 52 7.28 3.77 -14.77
CA SER A 52 6.79 2.49 -14.24
C SER A 52 7.34 2.17 -12.85
N LEU A 53 6.69 1.25 -12.15
CA LEU A 53 7.23 0.70 -10.90
C LEU A 53 8.42 -0.24 -11.15
N ALA A 54 9.48 -0.09 -10.35
CA ALA A 54 10.69 -0.91 -10.46
C ALA A 54 10.84 -1.93 -9.33
N SER A 55 10.59 -1.53 -8.07
CA SER A 55 10.80 -2.42 -6.93
C SER A 55 9.93 -2.10 -5.70
N LYS A 56 9.88 -3.06 -4.77
CA LYS A 56 9.17 -2.97 -3.49
C LYS A 56 10.06 -2.23 -2.48
N TYR A 57 9.57 -1.13 -1.89
CA TYR A 57 10.27 -0.43 -0.81
C TYR A 57 9.83 -0.92 0.57
N GLY A 58 8.52 -1.04 0.78
CA GLY A 58 7.98 -1.50 2.06
C GLY A 58 6.46 -1.47 2.11
N ALA A 59 5.93 -2.01 3.21
CA ALA A 59 4.51 -2.01 3.49
C ALA A 59 4.27 -1.84 4.99
N GLN A 60 3.19 -1.16 5.35
CA GLN A 60 2.76 -0.96 6.73
C GLN A 60 1.25 -1.12 6.85
N LEU A 61 0.80 -1.81 7.89
CA LEU A 61 -0.60 -1.89 8.27
C LEU A 61 -0.82 -0.93 9.44
N SER A 62 -1.66 0.09 9.23
CA SER A 62 -2.05 1.02 10.29
C SER A 62 -3.48 0.74 10.73
N GLN A 63 -3.74 0.92 12.03
CA GLN A 63 -5.06 0.78 12.64
C GLN A 63 -5.52 2.14 13.13
N ARG A 64 -6.74 2.54 12.76
CA ARG A 64 -7.38 3.75 13.27
C ARG A 64 -8.57 3.37 14.14
N GLN A 65 -8.58 3.91 15.36
CA GLN A 65 -9.73 3.90 16.27
C GLN A 65 -10.25 5.33 16.40
N THR A 66 -11.57 5.51 16.37
CA THR A 66 -12.22 6.81 16.56
C THR A 66 -13.31 6.63 17.60
N THR A 67 -13.23 7.37 18.69
CA THR A 67 -14.22 7.41 19.75
C THR A 67 -14.88 8.78 19.71
N LYS A 68 -16.19 8.81 19.45
CA LYS A 68 -16.98 10.04 19.55
C LYS A 68 -17.47 10.15 20.99
N PHE A 69 -17.35 11.35 21.56
CA PHE A 69 -17.98 11.70 22.82
C PHE A 69 -19.13 12.63 22.49
N ASP A 70 -20.30 12.35 23.05
CA ASP A 70 -21.40 13.31 23.04
C ASP A 70 -21.11 14.33 24.15
N LEU A 71 -20.97 15.60 23.76
CA LEU A 71 -20.78 16.76 24.62
C LEU A 71 -22.02 17.66 24.53
#